data_AF-A0A9P6JG35-F1
#
_entry.id   AF-A0A9P6JG35-F1
#
_cell.length_a   1.000
_cell.length_b   1.000
_cell.length_c   1.000
_cell.angle_alpha   90.00
_cell.angle_beta   90.00
_cell.angle_gamma   90.00
#
_symmetry.space_group_name_H-M   'P 1'
#
loop_
_entity.id
_entity.type
_entity.pdbx_description
1 polymer ?
#
loop_
_entity_poly.entity_id
_entity_poly.type
_entity_poly.pdbx_seq_one_letter_code
_entity_poly.pdbx_strand_id
1 'polypeptide(L)'
;GEDLVLNSKERLELCRLQTTDSNWMDVDAWEANQAGFNDYHNVTSKLQQRLQFKLQSTLERKMSTLQKSSMVPQRSGSLELRRNKIRVVYVCGADFVLRTGAHKLVNGIVVVDRTLGAPSTSRRSILMTQEGGPITVPVSNEVEVDSSSYPSSPSSTSSSSSSSDESRAIKTKARVFDKLTESYGTEWCEASKHNIWWIPARSRTESEDISSTRIRGLLLKRESCKGLLHPAVAKRLHEKARM
;
A
#
# COMPACT_ATOMS: atom_id res chain seq x y z
N GLY A 1 -21.62 -11.15 -12.81
CA GLY A 1 -21.20 -9.84 -12.23
C GLY A 1 -20.65 -10.01 -10.82
N GLU A 2 -21.31 -10.86 -10.03
CA GLU A 2 -20.86 -11.35 -8.74
C GLU A 2 -19.82 -12.49 -8.84
N ASP A 3 -19.72 -13.15 -10.01
CA ASP A 3 -18.84 -14.32 -10.26
C ASP A 3 -17.33 -14.00 -10.20
N LEU A 4 -16.97 -12.71 -10.26
CA LEU A 4 -15.58 -12.24 -10.13
C LEU A 4 -15.27 -11.66 -8.74
N VAL A 5 -16.17 -11.83 -7.77
CA VAL A 5 -15.90 -11.51 -6.37
C VAL A 5 -15.07 -12.65 -5.79
N LEU A 6 -13.78 -12.40 -5.61
CA LEU A 6 -12.84 -13.37 -5.07
C LEU A 6 -12.89 -13.41 -3.54
N ASN A 7 -12.98 -14.61 -2.97
CA ASN A 7 -12.84 -14.78 -1.53
C ASN A 7 -11.37 -14.54 -1.08
N SER A 8 -11.12 -14.51 0.23
CA SER A 8 -9.78 -14.25 0.77
C SER A 8 -8.74 -15.27 0.31
N LYS A 9 -9.09 -16.55 0.23
CA LYS A 9 -8.21 -17.64 -0.20
C LYS A 9 -7.80 -17.49 -1.66
N GLU A 10 -8.75 -17.16 -2.54
CA GLU A 10 -8.49 -16.90 -3.95
C GLU A 10 -7.60 -15.66 -4.13
N ARG A 11 -7.86 -14.58 -3.39
CA ARG A 11 -6.99 -13.39 -3.43
C ARG A 11 -5.56 -13.70 -2.98
N LEU A 12 -5.38 -14.49 -1.91
CA LEU A 12 -4.06 -14.94 -1.47
C LEU A 12 -3.35 -15.79 -2.52
N GLU A 13 -4.08 -16.68 -3.19
CA GLU A 13 -3.54 -17.49 -4.30
C GLU A 13 -3.02 -16.59 -5.42
N LEU A 14 -3.81 -15.60 -5.86
CA LEU A 14 -3.39 -14.66 -6.89
C LEU A 14 -2.19 -13.82 -6.46
N CYS A 15 -2.14 -13.36 -5.21
CA CYS A 15 -0.98 -12.64 -4.69
C CYS A 15 0.28 -13.50 -4.76
N ARG A 16 0.21 -14.78 -4.36
CA ARG A 16 1.35 -15.72 -4.43
C ARG A 16 1.81 -15.96 -5.87
N LEU A 17 0.86 -16.13 -6.79
CA LEU A 17 1.16 -16.26 -8.22
C LEU A 17 1.81 -14.99 -8.79
N GLN A 18 1.44 -13.81 -8.29
CA GLN A 18 2.02 -12.53 -8.70
C GLN A 18 3.45 -12.34 -8.19
N THR A 19 3.77 -12.89 -7.02
CA THR A 19 5.09 -12.75 -6.38
C THR A 19 5.98 -13.98 -6.53
N THR A 20 5.57 -14.99 -7.31
CA THR A 20 6.31 -16.27 -7.44
C THR A 20 7.76 -16.08 -7.89
N ASP A 21 8.00 -15.12 -8.78
CA ASP A 21 9.32 -14.83 -9.32
C ASP A 21 10.08 -13.73 -8.54
N SER A 22 9.50 -13.24 -7.44
CA SER A 22 10.15 -12.22 -6.60
C SER A 22 11.05 -12.88 -5.56
N ASN A 23 12.28 -12.39 -5.43
CA ASN A 23 13.22 -12.81 -4.39
C ASN A 23 13.17 -11.92 -3.13
N TRP A 24 12.31 -10.89 -3.10
CA TRP A 24 12.26 -9.92 -2.01
C TRP A 24 10.84 -9.61 -1.50
N MET A 25 9.79 -9.99 -2.25
CA MET A 25 8.40 -9.90 -1.83
C MET A 25 7.86 -11.28 -1.45
N ASP A 26 7.08 -11.32 -0.38
CA ASP A 26 6.36 -12.51 0.07
C ASP A 26 4.94 -12.13 0.51
N VAL A 27 4.03 -13.10 0.51
CA VAL A 27 2.61 -12.91 0.84
C VAL A 27 2.32 -13.50 2.21
N ASP A 28 2.11 -12.62 3.19
CA ASP A 28 1.70 -13.05 4.52
C ASP A 28 0.18 -13.28 4.58
N ALA A 29 -0.22 -14.50 4.94
CA ALA A 29 -1.64 -14.89 5.01
C ALA A 29 -2.31 -14.55 6.35
N TRP A 30 -1.57 -14.00 7.33
CA TRP A 30 -2.07 -13.84 8.69
C TRP A 30 -3.34 -12.99 8.75
N GLU A 31 -3.35 -11.82 8.12
CA GLU A 31 -4.51 -10.90 8.12
C GLU A 31 -5.75 -11.57 7.51
N ALA A 32 -5.58 -12.22 6.35
CA ALA A 32 -6.65 -12.89 5.62
C ALA A 32 -7.23 -14.12 6.36
N ASN A 33 -6.49 -14.68 7.32
CA ASN A 33 -6.91 -15.80 8.15
C ASN A 33 -7.59 -15.36 9.46
N GLN A 34 -7.70 -14.05 9.74
CA GLN A 34 -8.38 -13.58 10.94
C GLN A 34 -9.90 -13.66 10.78
N ALA A 35 -10.60 -14.02 11.87
CA ALA A 35 -12.05 -14.13 11.90
C ALA A 35 -12.78 -12.78 11.81
N GLY A 36 -12.05 -11.66 11.93
CA GLY A 36 -12.61 -10.32 11.88
C GLY A 36 -11.64 -9.33 11.26
N PHE A 37 -12.15 -8.12 11.01
CA PHE A 37 -11.35 -7.02 10.48
C PHE A 37 -10.24 -6.64 11.47
N ASN A 38 -9.00 -6.59 10.97
CA ASN A 38 -7.87 -6.06 11.72
C ASN A 38 -7.48 -4.74 11.07
N ASP A 39 -7.45 -3.67 11.85
CA ASP A 39 -6.97 -2.40 11.34
C ASP A 39 -5.48 -2.46 10.96
N TYR A 40 -5.06 -1.47 10.17
CA TYR A 40 -3.70 -1.38 9.66
C TYR A 40 -2.64 -1.25 10.76
N HIS A 41 -3.01 -0.67 11.91
CA HIS A 41 -2.11 -0.55 13.05
C HIS A 41 -1.81 -1.92 13.68
N ASN A 42 -2.84 -2.76 13.83
CA ASN A 42 -2.71 -4.11 14.37
C ASN A 42 -1.87 -4.99 13.43
N VAL A 43 -2.13 -4.92 12.12
CA VAL A 43 -1.36 -5.67 11.12
C VAL A 43 0.12 -5.25 11.14
N THR A 44 0.40 -3.95 11.09
CA THR A 44 1.79 -3.45 11.07
C THR A 44 2.53 -3.72 12.39
N SER A 45 1.86 -3.59 13.54
CA SER A 45 2.41 -3.94 14.85
C SER A 45 2.73 -5.42 14.97
N LYS A 46 1.85 -6.30 14.49
CA LYS A 46 2.08 -7.75 14.49
C LYS A 46 3.28 -8.14 13.63
N LEU A 47 3.39 -7.56 12.44
CA LEU A 47 4.54 -7.78 11.55
C LEU A 47 5.84 -7.27 12.18
N GLN A 48 5.81 -6.11 12.83
CA GLN A 48 6.96 -5.53 13.52
C GLN A 48 7.48 -6.47 14.63
N GLN A 49 6.58 -6.97 15.48
CA GLN A 49 6.93 -7.93 16.54
C GLN A 49 7.51 -9.22 15.95
N ARG A 50 6.88 -9.76 14.90
CA ARG A 50 7.33 -11.00 14.24
C ARG A 50 8.74 -10.85 13.64
N LEU A 51 9.04 -9.72 13.00
CA LEU A 51 10.37 -9.47 12.42
C LEU A 51 11.43 -9.26 13.51
N GLN A 52 11.09 -8.54 14.59
CA GLN A 52 11.98 -8.39 15.74
C GLN A 52 12.34 -9.74 16.37
N PHE A 53 11.33 -10.59 16.59
CA PHE A 53 11.54 -11.93 17.13
C PHE A 53 12.46 -12.76 16.21
N LYS A 54 12.18 -12.80 14.90
CA LYS A 54 13.02 -13.53 13.92
C LYS A 54 14.47 -13.02 13.93
N LEU A 55 14.67 -11.71 14.00
CA LEU A 55 16.00 -11.11 14.04
C LEU A 55 16.74 -11.52 15.31
N GLN A 56 16.08 -11.41 16.46
CA GLN A 56 16.64 -11.80 17.76
C GLN A 56 17.03 -13.27 17.79
N SER A 57 16.13 -14.19 17.41
CA SER A 57 16.44 -15.63 17.39
C SER A 57 17.54 -15.99 16.39
N THR A 58 17.72 -15.21 15.33
CA THR A 58 18.82 -15.40 14.37
C THR A 58 20.15 -14.92 14.94
N LEU A 59 20.13 -13.79 15.65
CA LEU A 59 21.29 -13.25 16.34
C LEU A 59 21.78 -14.22 17.43
N GLU A 60 20.87 -14.70 18.27
CA GLU A 60 21.17 -15.65 19.35
C GLU A 60 21.81 -16.92 18.79
N ARG A 61 21.24 -17.50 17.72
CA ARG A 61 21.82 -18.66 17.03
C ARG A 61 23.24 -18.40 16.52
N LYS A 62 23.48 -17.24 15.89
CA LYS A 62 24.82 -16.87 15.40
C LYS A 62 25.82 -16.69 16.55
N MET A 63 25.40 -16.04 17.64
CA MET A 63 26.26 -15.88 18.82
C MET A 63 26.60 -17.23 19.45
N SER A 64 25.64 -18.14 19.60
CA SER A 64 25.90 -19.49 20.10
C SER A 64 26.85 -20.28 19.19
N THR A 65 26.72 -20.16 17.87
CA THR A 65 27.65 -20.81 16.93
C THR A 65 29.06 -20.22 17.05
N LEU A 66 29.20 -18.90 17.14
CA LEU A 66 30.50 -18.24 17.31
C LEU A 66 31.18 -18.59 18.64
N GLN A 67 30.42 -18.67 19.73
CA GLN A 67 30.91 -19.12 21.04
C GLN A 67 31.41 -20.56 20.99
N LYS A 68 30.68 -21.46 20.29
CA LYS A 68 31.09 -22.85 20.12
C LYS A 68 32.33 -23.00 19.24
N SER A 69 32.54 -22.11 18.25
CA SER A 69 33.70 -22.18 17.35
C SER A 69 34.98 -21.54 17.91
N SER A 70 34.89 -20.71 18.96
CA SER A 70 36.03 -19.95 19.48
C SER A 70 36.59 -20.57 20.77
N MET A 71 37.66 -21.37 20.66
CA MET A 71 38.54 -21.75 21.79
C MET A 71 39.56 -20.63 22.12
N VAL A 72 39.18 -19.35 22.04
CA VAL A 72 40.10 -18.21 22.28
C VAL A 72 39.57 -17.30 23.40
N PRO A 73 40.45 -16.82 24.33
CA PRO A 73 40.04 -16.12 25.54
C PRO A 73 39.31 -14.81 25.26
N GLN A 74 38.20 -14.60 25.99
CA GLN A 74 37.38 -13.41 25.93
C GLN A 74 38.20 -12.14 26.29
N ARG A 75 38.48 -11.30 25.30
CA ARG A 75 38.62 -9.86 25.56
C ARG A 75 37.24 -9.23 25.49
N SER A 76 36.73 -8.84 26.66
CA SER A 76 35.48 -8.15 26.90
C SER A 76 35.49 -6.74 26.30
N GLY A 77 35.47 -6.64 24.97
CA GLY A 77 35.04 -5.45 24.27
C GLY A 77 33.54 -5.55 24.08
N SER A 78 32.78 -4.76 24.85
CA SER A 78 31.35 -4.54 24.61
C SER A 78 31.19 -3.91 23.23
N LEU A 79 31.14 -4.75 22.20
CA LEU A 79 30.61 -4.38 20.90
C LEU A 79 29.15 -4.04 21.17
N GLU A 80 28.87 -2.75 21.35
CA GLU A 80 27.54 -2.20 21.11
C GLU A 80 27.17 -2.61 19.70
N LEU A 81 26.55 -3.77 19.62
CA LEU A 81 25.97 -4.32 18.43
C LEU A 81 24.91 -3.29 18.05
N ARG A 82 25.26 -2.37 17.15
CA ARG A 82 24.33 -1.39 16.58
C ARG A 82 23.10 -2.19 16.19
N ARG A 83 22.04 -2.08 17.00
CA ARG A 83 20.86 -2.91 16.85
C ARG A 83 20.27 -2.51 15.51
N ASN A 84 20.50 -3.34 14.49
CA ASN A 84 19.90 -3.16 13.18
C ASN A 84 18.38 -3.26 13.37
N LYS A 85 17.74 -2.12 13.61
CA LYS A 85 16.32 -2.05 13.92
C LYS A 85 15.57 -2.20 12.60
N ILE A 86 15.08 -3.40 12.33
CA ILE A 86 14.11 -3.60 11.25
C ILE A 86 12.85 -2.81 11.61
N ARG A 87 12.34 -2.06 10.63
CA ARG A 87 11.17 -1.21 10.77
C ARG A 87 10.14 -1.61 9.73
N VAL A 88 8.92 -1.86 10.17
CA VAL A 88 7.76 -2.11 9.30
C VAL A 88 7.12 -0.78 8.98
N VAL A 89 7.03 -0.46 7.70
CA VAL A 89 6.33 0.73 7.20
C VAL A 89 5.12 0.28 6.40
N TYR A 90 4.07 1.08 6.40
CA TYR A 90 2.91 0.80 5.56
C TYR A 90 3.11 1.38 4.16
N VAL A 91 2.84 0.62 3.11
CA VAL A 91 2.97 1.08 1.72
C VAL A 91 1.59 1.22 1.09
N CYS A 92 1.26 2.39 0.56
CA CYS A 92 -0.05 2.63 -0.07
C CYS A 92 0.00 3.69 -1.17
N GLY A 93 -1.09 3.80 -1.94
CA GLY A 93 -1.29 4.91 -2.87
C GLY A 93 -1.76 6.19 -2.16
N ALA A 94 -1.57 7.35 -2.79
CA ALA A 94 -2.09 8.62 -2.28
C ALA A 94 -3.62 8.60 -2.09
N ASP A 95 -4.33 7.88 -2.95
CA ASP A 95 -5.78 7.69 -2.89
C ASP A 95 -6.27 7.00 -1.60
N PHE A 96 -5.42 6.16 -0.99
CA PHE A 96 -5.73 5.54 0.29
C PHE A 96 -5.67 6.56 1.43
N VAL A 97 -4.62 7.39 1.45
CA VAL A 97 -4.44 8.41 2.50
C VAL A 97 -5.55 9.44 2.46
N LEU A 98 -5.92 9.91 1.26
CA LEU A 98 -7.00 10.88 1.09
C LEU A 98 -8.37 10.35 1.56
N ARG A 99 -8.61 9.04 1.46
CA ARG A 99 -9.90 8.42 1.85
C ARG A 99 -9.97 8.04 3.32
N THR A 100 -8.85 7.65 3.92
CA THR A 100 -8.84 7.05 5.26
C THR A 100 -8.19 7.94 6.31
N GLY A 101 -7.55 9.03 5.89
CA GLY A 101 -6.65 9.79 6.76
C GLY A 101 -5.44 8.97 7.23
N ALA A 102 -5.18 7.79 6.66
CA ALA A 102 -4.08 6.89 7.03
C ALA A 102 -3.90 6.69 8.56
N HIS A 103 -4.94 6.13 9.21
CA HIS A 103 -5.00 5.77 10.65
C HIS A 103 -3.63 5.67 11.33
N LYS A 104 -3.24 6.67 12.15
CA LYS A 104 -1.97 6.78 12.92
C LYS A 104 -0.98 5.62 12.73
N LEU A 105 -0.30 5.59 11.58
CA LEU A 105 0.68 4.56 11.27
C LEU A 105 2.00 4.88 11.98
N VAL A 106 2.11 4.40 13.22
CA VAL A 106 3.17 4.73 14.20
C VAL A 106 4.59 4.51 13.65
N ASN A 107 4.78 3.52 12.79
CA ASN A 107 6.09 3.19 12.23
C ASN A 107 6.36 3.86 10.87
N GLY A 108 5.48 4.75 10.41
CA GLY A 108 5.61 5.49 9.15
C GLY A 108 4.93 4.85 7.95
N ILE A 109 4.84 5.65 6.88
CA ILE A 109 4.07 5.36 5.68
C ILE A 109 4.87 5.75 4.44
N VAL A 110 4.85 4.87 3.44
CA VAL A 110 5.38 5.12 2.10
C VAL A 110 4.20 5.30 1.16
N VAL A 111 4.05 6.52 0.64
CA VAL A 111 2.99 6.89 -0.29
C VAL A 111 3.54 6.86 -1.70
N VAL A 112 2.95 5.99 -2.53
CA VAL A 112 3.24 5.90 -3.96
C VAL A 112 2.27 6.80 -4.71
N ASP A 113 2.82 7.84 -5.32
CA ASP A 113 2.07 8.86 -6.05
C ASP A 113 1.87 8.44 -7.49
N ARG A 114 0.68 7.94 -7.79
CA ARG A 114 0.25 7.67 -9.16
C ARG A 114 -0.36 8.95 -9.72
N THR A 115 -0.24 9.18 -11.02
CA THR A 115 -1.07 10.15 -11.73
C THR A 115 -2.54 9.76 -11.52
N LEU A 116 -3.16 10.37 -10.50
CA LEU A 116 -4.56 10.14 -10.21
C LEU A 116 -5.34 10.65 -11.40
N GLY A 117 -6.00 9.74 -12.13
CA GLY A 117 -7.10 10.13 -13.01
C GLY A 117 -8.13 10.92 -12.20
N ALA A 118 -8.94 11.75 -12.87
CA ALA A 118 -9.92 12.60 -12.22
C ALA A 118 -10.69 11.83 -11.12
N PRO A 119 -10.85 12.38 -9.91
CA PRO A 119 -11.52 11.69 -8.82
C PRO A 119 -12.88 11.21 -9.31
N SER A 120 -13.09 9.89 -9.33
CA SER A 120 -14.39 9.37 -9.75
C SER A 120 -15.41 9.79 -8.69
N THR A 121 -16.37 10.62 -9.07
CA THR A 121 -17.47 11.11 -8.22
C THR A 121 -18.42 10.01 -7.72
N SER A 122 -18.22 8.76 -8.15
CA SER A 122 -19.04 7.64 -7.76
C SER A 122 -18.52 7.02 -6.46
N ARG A 123 -19.38 7.02 -5.42
CA ARG A 123 -19.17 6.33 -4.14
C ARG A 123 -18.78 4.86 -4.40
N ARG A 124 -17.53 4.49 -4.12
CA ARG A 124 -17.06 3.09 -4.18
C ARG A 124 -16.81 2.60 -2.77
N SER A 125 -17.75 1.82 -2.22
CA SER A 125 -17.50 0.99 -1.05
C SER A 125 -16.52 -0.12 -1.42
N ILE A 126 -15.62 -0.48 -0.50
CA ILE A 126 -14.84 -1.70 -0.59
C ILE A 126 -15.73 -2.79 -0.01
N LEU A 127 -16.42 -3.54 -0.86
CA LEU A 127 -17.16 -4.72 -0.42
C LEU A 127 -16.14 -5.82 -0.09
N MET A 128 -15.95 -6.10 1.19
CA MET A 128 -15.21 -7.28 1.64
C MET A 128 -16.22 -8.39 1.92
N THR A 129 -16.18 -9.45 1.14
CA THR A 129 -16.92 -10.67 1.42
C THR A 129 -16.04 -11.60 2.28
N GLN A 130 -16.49 -11.88 3.49
CA GLN A 130 -15.98 -13.01 4.31
C GLN A 130 -17.05 -14.11 4.32
N GLU A 131 -16.69 -15.33 4.76
CA GLU A 131 -17.62 -16.47 4.90
C GLU A 131 -18.77 -16.23 5.90
N GLY A 132 -18.90 -15.03 6.48
CA GLY A 132 -20.02 -14.58 7.33
C GLY A 132 -20.87 -13.44 6.75
N GLY A 133 -20.73 -13.10 5.46
CA GLY A 133 -21.49 -12.03 4.80
C GLY A 133 -20.68 -10.78 4.45
N PRO A 134 -21.29 -9.79 3.78
CA PRO A 134 -20.62 -8.56 3.37
C PRO A 134 -20.35 -7.65 4.58
N ILE A 135 -19.08 -7.30 4.80
CA ILE A 135 -18.69 -6.25 5.76
C ILE A 135 -18.57 -4.94 4.99
N THR A 136 -19.42 -3.98 5.31
CA THR A 136 -19.30 -2.59 4.83
C THR A 136 -18.30 -1.87 5.71
N VAL A 137 -17.11 -1.58 5.18
CA VAL A 137 -16.15 -0.71 5.87
C VAL A 137 -16.68 0.73 5.79
N PRO A 138 -16.98 1.41 6.93
CA PRO A 138 -17.35 2.81 6.90
C PRO A 138 -16.16 3.62 6.39
N VAL A 139 -16.33 4.25 5.23
CA VAL A 139 -15.44 5.32 4.78
C VAL A 139 -15.94 6.59 5.47
N SER A 140 -15.09 7.22 6.28
CA SER A 140 -15.41 8.52 6.87
C SER A 140 -15.66 9.53 5.74
N ASN A 141 -16.94 9.82 5.49
CA ASN A 141 -17.37 10.87 4.59
C ASN A 141 -17.55 12.13 5.42
N GLU A 142 -16.78 13.17 5.12
CA GLU A 142 -17.17 14.58 5.23
C GLU A 142 -15.98 15.41 4.73
N VAL A 143 -15.95 15.68 3.43
CA VAL A 143 -15.36 16.91 2.89
C VAL A 143 -16.28 17.32 1.75
N GLU A 144 -17.28 18.13 2.06
CA GLU A 144 -17.90 19.00 1.05
C GLU A 144 -16.82 19.98 0.61
N VAL A 145 -16.26 19.76 -0.58
CA VAL A 145 -15.34 20.74 -1.18
C VAL A 145 -16.20 21.84 -1.78
N ASP A 146 -16.42 22.88 -0.99
CA ASP A 146 -17.06 24.11 -1.45
C ASP A 146 -16.22 24.72 -2.58
N SER A 147 -16.78 24.74 -3.77
CA SER A 147 -16.07 25.00 -5.03
C SER A 147 -16.08 26.48 -5.40
N SER A 148 -15.93 27.39 -4.41
CA SER A 148 -15.97 28.83 -4.63
C SER A 148 -14.83 29.56 -3.93
N SER A 149 -13.61 29.48 -4.46
CA SER A 149 -12.58 30.53 -4.29
C SER A 149 -11.28 30.19 -5.02
N TYR A 150 -11.29 30.29 -6.35
CA TYR A 150 -10.05 30.59 -7.07
C TYR A 150 -10.34 31.66 -8.13
N PRO A 151 -9.63 32.80 -8.11
CA PRO A 151 -9.83 33.84 -9.12
C PRO A 151 -9.24 33.38 -10.45
N SER A 152 -10.10 33.34 -11.47
CA SER A 152 -9.74 33.11 -12.86
C SER A 152 -8.92 34.27 -13.42
N SER A 153 -7.83 33.98 -14.12
CA SER A 153 -7.19 34.93 -15.04
C SER A 153 -6.41 34.19 -16.14
N PRO A 154 -6.19 34.83 -17.31
CA PRO A 154 -6.59 34.25 -18.59
C PRO A 154 -5.45 33.62 -19.40
N SER A 155 -5.90 32.91 -20.43
CA SER A 155 -5.19 32.19 -21.49
C SER A 155 -4.04 32.92 -22.20
N SER A 156 -2.96 32.20 -22.54
CA SER A 156 -2.54 32.00 -23.95
C SER A 156 -1.37 31.01 -24.10
N THR A 157 -1.64 29.99 -24.92
CA THR A 157 -0.80 29.23 -25.87
C THR A 157 0.72 29.10 -25.71
N SER A 158 1.11 27.83 -25.60
CA SER A 158 2.12 27.08 -26.38
C SER A 158 3.41 26.64 -25.68
N SER A 159 3.66 25.34 -25.85
CA SER A 159 4.92 24.58 -25.70
C SER A 159 5.31 24.03 -24.31
N SER A 160 5.83 22.79 -24.36
CA SER A 160 6.37 21.90 -23.31
C SER A 160 5.36 21.08 -22.49
N SER A 161 5.04 19.89 -23.01
CA SER A 161 4.23 18.82 -22.40
C SER A 161 4.96 18.06 -21.28
N SER A 162 5.74 18.75 -20.46
CA SER A 162 6.47 18.18 -19.32
C SER A 162 6.19 18.87 -17.99
N SER A 163 5.42 19.97 -17.99
CA SER A 163 5.13 20.79 -16.79
C SER A 163 3.80 20.44 -16.09
N SER A 164 2.90 19.72 -16.76
CA SER A 164 1.57 19.40 -16.20
C SER A 164 1.62 18.33 -15.11
N ASP A 165 2.51 17.35 -15.24
CA ASP A 165 2.57 16.20 -14.33
C ASP A 165 3.25 16.56 -13.01
N GLU A 166 4.30 17.38 -13.06
CA GLU A 166 4.96 17.88 -11.85
C GLU A 166 4.01 18.80 -11.05
N SER A 167 3.24 19.66 -11.74
CA SER A 167 2.21 20.48 -11.10
C SER A 167 1.11 19.65 -10.44
N ARG A 168 0.69 18.53 -11.05
CA ARG A 168 -0.31 17.61 -10.47
C ARG A 168 0.24 16.81 -9.28
N ALA A 169 1.47 16.33 -9.35
CA ALA A 169 2.13 15.61 -8.25
C ALA A 169 2.29 16.51 -7.02
N ILE A 170 2.73 17.76 -7.23
CA ILE A 170 2.83 18.78 -6.18
C ILE A 170 1.46 19.03 -5.53
N LYS A 171 0.39 19.15 -6.32
CA LYS A 171 -0.99 19.31 -5.81
C LYS A 171 -1.48 18.10 -5.02
N THR A 172 -1.17 16.88 -5.46
CA THR A 172 -1.61 15.65 -4.78
C THR A 172 -0.90 15.48 -3.45
N LYS A 173 0.40 15.75 -3.41
CA LYS A 173 1.18 15.75 -2.17
C LYS A 173 0.62 16.76 -1.17
N ALA A 174 0.38 18.01 -1.59
CA ALA A 174 -0.21 19.04 -0.74
C ALA A 174 -1.54 18.57 -0.13
N ARG A 175 -2.47 18.07 -0.96
CA ARG A 175 -3.77 17.54 -0.51
C ARG A 175 -3.65 16.40 0.50
N VAL A 176 -2.65 15.52 0.34
CA VAL A 176 -2.40 14.45 1.31
C VAL A 176 -1.96 15.03 2.66
N PHE A 177 -1.02 15.97 2.66
CA PHE A 177 -0.59 16.63 3.90
C PHE A 177 -1.71 17.45 4.55
N ASP A 178 -2.55 18.12 3.76
CA ASP A 178 -3.73 18.83 4.25
C ASP A 178 -4.70 17.86 4.93
N LYS A 179 -4.99 16.71 4.29
CA LYS A 179 -5.90 15.71 4.88
C LYS A 179 -5.35 15.08 6.16
N LEU A 180 -4.04 14.84 6.22
CA LEU A 180 -3.37 14.36 7.44
C LEU A 180 -3.42 15.41 8.56
N THR A 181 -3.23 16.68 8.21
CA THR A 181 -3.30 17.80 9.14
C THR A 181 -4.72 17.98 9.67
N GLU A 182 -5.74 17.86 8.81
CA GLU A 182 -7.15 17.86 9.20
C GLU A 182 -7.47 16.70 10.15
N SER A 183 -6.91 15.50 9.88
CA SER A 183 -7.21 14.29 10.66
C SER A 183 -6.50 14.23 12.02
N TYR A 184 -5.32 14.84 12.17
CA TYR A 184 -4.48 14.67 13.36
C TYR A 184 -3.91 15.96 13.96
N GLY A 185 -4.15 17.10 13.33
CA GLY A 185 -3.57 18.38 13.70
C GLY A 185 -2.16 18.61 13.14
N THR A 186 -1.80 19.89 13.06
CA THR A 186 -0.51 20.36 12.53
C THR A 186 0.69 19.84 13.32
N GLU A 187 0.58 19.78 14.65
CA GLU A 187 1.65 19.30 15.53
C GLU A 187 2.04 17.85 15.21
N TRP A 188 1.04 16.97 15.05
CA TRP A 188 1.28 15.58 14.69
C TRP A 188 1.91 15.45 13.31
N CYS A 189 1.42 16.24 12.34
CA CYS A 189 1.88 16.21 10.97
C CYS A 189 3.36 16.62 10.86
N GLU A 190 3.75 17.72 11.51
CA GLU A 190 5.15 18.17 11.55
C GLU A 190 6.04 17.19 12.33
N ALA A 191 5.57 16.68 13.47
CA ALA A 191 6.31 15.65 14.22
C ALA A 191 6.50 14.36 13.42
N SER A 192 5.57 14.02 12.52
CA SER A 192 5.57 12.75 11.77
C SER A 192 6.12 12.87 10.35
N LYS A 193 6.46 14.08 9.90
CA LYS A 193 6.90 14.36 8.52
C LYS A 193 8.09 13.51 8.07
N HIS A 194 9.02 13.24 8.98
CA HIS A 194 10.19 12.40 8.73
C HIS A 194 9.86 10.89 8.62
N ASN A 195 8.62 10.50 8.96
CA ASN A 195 8.10 9.14 8.85
C ASN A 195 7.14 8.95 7.67
N ILE A 196 7.00 9.97 6.81
CA ILE A 196 6.18 9.94 5.61
C ILE A 196 7.12 10.03 4.40
N TRP A 197 7.21 8.96 3.62
CA TRP A 197 8.00 8.93 2.40
C TRP A 197 7.11 9.04 1.17
N TRP A 198 7.43 9.96 0.27
CA TRP A 198 6.72 10.16 -0.98
C TRP A 198 7.55 9.58 -2.13
N ILE A 199 6.98 8.63 -2.87
CA ILE A 199 7.63 8.00 -4.01
C ILE A 199 6.80 8.30 -5.26
N PRO A 200 7.32 9.08 -6.23
CA PRO A 200 6.64 9.25 -7.51
C PRO A 200 6.57 7.90 -8.23
N ALA A 201 5.38 7.51 -8.70
CA ALA A 201 5.24 6.33 -9.51
C ALA A 201 6.01 6.52 -10.83
N ARG A 202 6.61 5.44 -11.34
CA ARG A 202 7.29 5.46 -12.64
C ARG A 202 6.31 5.52 -13.83
N SER A 203 5.01 5.37 -13.56
CA SER A 203 3.94 5.43 -14.54
C SER A 203 3.92 6.82 -15.18
N ARG A 204 4.23 6.90 -16.47
CA ARG A 204 4.36 8.17 -17.20
C ARG A 204 3.03 8.65 -17.77
N THR A 205 2.00 7.80 -17.77
CA THR A 205 0.70 8.10 -18.38
C THR A 205 -0.47 7.54 -17.58
N GLU A 206 -1.66 8.13 -17.73
CA GLU A 206 -2.90 7.60 -17.12
C GLU A 206 -3.30 6.24 -17.70
N SER A 207 -2.88 5.91 -18.92
CA SER A 207 -3.15 4.61 -19.57
C SER A 207 -2.39 3.45 -18.91
N GLU A 208 -1.31 3.75 -18.17
CA GLU A 208 -0.51 2.81 -17.40
C GLU A 208 -1.08 2.54 -15.98
N ASP A 209 -2.14 3.24 -15.55
CA ASP A 209 -2.81 2.89 -14.28
C ASP A 209 -3.67 1.63 -14.45
N ILE A 210 -3.20 0.56 -13.80
CA ILE A 210 -3.83 -0.77 -13.83
C ILE A 210 -4.61 -0.95 -12.53
N SER A 211 -5.86 -0.50 -12.51
CA SER A 211 -6.76 -0.73 -11.37
C SER A 211 -7.42 -2.11 -11.43
N SER A 212 -7.67 -2.72 -10.27
CA SER A 212 -8.42 -3.99 -10.20
C SER A 212 -9.83 -3.89 -10.79
N THR A 213 -10.44 -2.70 -10.74
CA THR A 213 -11.74 -2.43 -11.40
C THR A 213 -11.63 -2.53 -12.92
N ARG A 214 -10.58 -1.96 -13.51
CA ARG A 214 -10.31 -2.08 -14.95
C ARG A 214 -10.11 -3.54 -15.35
N ILE A 215 -9.30 -4.29 -14.60
CA ILE A 215 -9.08 -5.72 -14.84
C ILE A 215 -10.40 -6.51 -14.80
N ARG A 216 -11.24 -6.30 -13.78
CA ARG A 216 -12.57 -6.95 -13.74
C ARG A 216 -13.42 -6.59 -14.96
N GLY A 217 -13.40 -5.33 -15.39
CA GLY A 217 -14.09 -4.89 -16.61
C GLY A 217 -13.62 -5.63 -17.87
N LEU A 218 -12.31 -5.80 -18.05
CA LEU A 218 -11.73 -6.56 -19.16
C LEU A 218 -12.19 -8.03 -19.11
N LEU A 219 -12.12 -8.66 -17.93
CA LEU A 219 -12.53 -10.05 -17.75
C LEU A 219 -14.03 -10.25 -18.06
N LEU A 220 -14.90 -9.34 -17.63
CA LEU A 220 -16.34 -9.38 -17.94
C LEU A 220 -16.62 -9.28 -19.44
N LYS A 221 -15.83 -8.47 -20.15
CA LYS A 221 -15.92 -8.31 -21.62
C LYS A 221 -15.20 -9.41 -22.39
N ARG A 222 -14.59 -10.39 -21.70
CA ARG A 222 -13.72 -11.42 -22.29
C ARG A 222 -12.53 -10.84 -23.07
N GLU A 223 -12.09 -9.65 -22.69
CA GLU A 223 -10.91 -8.99 -23.24
C GLU A 223 -9.63 -9.50 -22.58
N SER A 224 -8.51 -9.36 -23.30
CA SER A 224 -7.21 -9.83 -22.84
C SER A 224 -6.64 -8.96 -21.73
N CYS A 225 -6.15 -9.59 -20.66
CA CYS A 225 -5.36 -8.94 -19.61
C CYS A 225 -3.83 -9.12 -19.81
N LYS A 226 -3.40 -9.60 -20.99
CA LYS A 226 -1.99 -9.86 -21.30
C LYS A 226 -1.16 -8.58 -21.17
N GLY A 227 -0.02 -8.68 -20.48
CA GLY A 227 0.88 -7.54 -20.24
C GLY A 227 0.44 -6.62 -19.09
N LEU A 228 -0.74 -6.81 -18.50
CA LEU A 228 -1.20 -6.04 -17.34
C LEU A 228 -0.96 -6.76 -16.01
N LEU A 229 -0.85 -8.09 -16.04
CA LEU A 229 -0.69 -8.96 -14.87
C LEU A 229 0.38 -10.02 -15.14
N HIS A 230 0.85 -10.67 -14.07
CA HIS A 230 1.67 -11.87 -14.22
C HIS A 230 0.91 -12.94 -15.03
N PRO A 231 1.54 -13.66 -15.98
CA PRO A 231 0.84 -14.62 -16.84
C PRO A 231 0.07 -15.69 -16.07
N ALA A 232 0.61 -16.18 -14.95
CA ALA A 232 -0.06 -17.17 -14.11
C ALA A 232 -1.34 -16.61 -13.46
N VAL A 233 -1.33 -15.35 -13.03
CA VAL A 233 -2.50 -14.65 -12.46
C VAL A 233 -3.56 -14.45 -13.54
N ALA A 234 -3.17 -13.99 -14.73
CA ALA A 234 -4.09 -13.78 -15.85
C ALA A 234 -4.78 -15.10 -16.26
N LYS A 235 -4.01 -16.19 -16.37
CA LYS A 235 -4.54 -17.53 -16.66
C LYS A 235 -5.58 -17.96 -15.61
N ARG A 236 -5.23 -17.85 -14.32
CA ARG A 236 -6.11 -18.25 -13.20
C ARG A 236 -7.42 -17.46 -13.17
N LEU A 237 -7.35 -16.15 -13.42
CA LEU A 237 -8.52 -15.28 -13.50
C LEU A 237 -9.43 -15.62 -14.69
N HIS A 238 -8.85 -15.95 -15.85
CA HIS A 238 -9.64 -16.39 -17.01
C HIS A 238 -10.33 -17.73 -16.78
N GLU A 239 -9.67 -18.68 -16.10
CA GLU A 239 -10.29 -19.95 -15.70
C GLU A 239 -11.47 -19.71 -14.76
N LYS A 240 -11.30 -18.83 -13.76
CA LYS A 240 -12.39 -18.46 -12.83
C LYS A 240 -13.56 -17.79 -13.56
N ALA A 241 -13.29 -16.89 -14.51
CA ALA A 241 -14.32 -16.18 -15.27
C ALA A 241 -15.12 -17.07 -16.25
N ARG A 242 -14.69 -18.31 -16.48
CA ARG A 242 -15.35 -19.28 -17.37
C ARG A 242 -16.25 -20.27 -16.63
N MET A 243 -16.08 -20.40 -15.32
CA MET A 243 -16.95 -21.19 -14.44
C MET A 243 -18.20 -20.39 -14.13
#